data_AF-A0A6M0GDU6-F1
#
_entry.id   AF-A0A6M0GDU6-F1
#
_cell.length_a   1.000
_cell.length_b   1.000
_cell.length_c   1.000
_cell.angle_alpha   90.00
_cell.angle_beta   90.00
_cell.angle_gamma   90.00
#
_symmetry.space_group_name_H-M   'P 1'
#
loop_
_entity.id
_entity.type
_entity.pdbx_description
1 polymer ?
#
loop_
_entity_poly.entity_id
_entity_poly.type
_entity_poly.pdbx_seq_one_letter_code
_entity_poly.pdbx_strand_id
1 'polypeptide(L)' 'KSLSTRTHRCHSCGTVMHRDHNAAKLILLKGINSVPSGRRDLTLVDRTTSV' A
#
# COMPACT_ATOMS: atom_id res chain seq x y z
N LYS A 1 5.80 8.36 21.48
CA LYS A 1 7.26 8.12 21.22
C LYS A 1 7.84 9.41 20.67
N SER A 2 8.99 9.85 21.18
CA SER A 2 9.70 11.00 20.61
C SER A 2 10.13 10.71 19.17
N LEU A 3 10.26 11.75 18.35
CA LEU A 3 10.86 11.62 17.02
C LEU A 3 12.29 11.07 17.07
N SER A 4 13.00 11.22 18.20
CA SER A 4 14.34 10.66 18.44
C SER A 4 14.37 9.14 18.64
N THR A 5 13.22 8.50 18.88
CA THR A 5 13.15 7.05 19.04
C THR A 5 13.26 6.36 17.67
N ARG A 6 14.48 5.96 17.29
CA ARG A 6 14.78 5.34 15.99
C ARG A 6 14.32 3.88 15.87
N THR A 7 14.18 3.16 16.99
CA THR A 7 13.80 1.74 17.00
C THR A 7 12.30 1.57 17.28
N HIS A 8 11.59 0.94 16.35
CA HIS A 8 10.25 0.44 16.55
C HIS A 8 10.31 -0.99 17.11
N ARG A 9 9.60 -1.24 18.21
CA ARG A 9 9.30 -2.56 18.74
C ARG A 9 7.78 -2.72 18.72
N CYS A 10 7.30 -3.71 17.99
CA CYS A 10 5.89 -4.04 17.91
C CYS A 10 5.48 -4.85 19.13
N HIS A 11 4.38 -4.46 19.77
CA HIS A 11 3.84 -5.14 20.96
C HIS A 11 2.99 -6.36 20.62
N SER A 12 2.49 -6.48 19.38
CA SER A 12 1.68 -7.64 18.97
C SER A 12 2.52 -8.80 18.45
N CYS A 13 3.53 -8.52 17.61
CA CYS A 13 4.33 -9.55 16.95
C CYS A 13 5.81 -9.55 17.35
N GLY A 14 6.23 -8.69 18.28
CA GLY A 14 7.61 -8.63 18.78
C GLY A 14 8.64 -8.07 17.78
N THR A 15 8.23 -7.68 16.57
CA THR A 15 9.13 -7.15 15.53
C THR A 15 9.94 -5.95 16.03
N VAL A 16 11.27 -5.99 15.87
CA VAL A 16 12.20 -4.90 16.23
C VAL A 16 12.94 -4.45 14.98
N MET A 17 12.74 -3.19 14.57
CA MET A 17 13.45 -2.61 13.42
C MET A 17 13.46 -1.07 13.48
N HIS A 18 14.17 -0.42 12.56
CA HIS A 18 14.13 1.03 12.44
C HIS A 18 12.72 1.54 12.10
N ARG A 19 12.27 2.61 12.76
CA ARG A 19 10.91 3.16 12.63
C ARG A 19 10.60 3.56 11.20
N ASP A 20 11.50 4.31 10.57
CA ASP A 20 11.25 4.85 9.23
C ASP A 20 11.21 3.74 8.17
N HIS A 21 11.99 2.68 8.38
CA HIS A 21 11.95 1.49 7.53
C HIS A 21 10.60 0.76 7.68
N ASN A 22 10.13 0.57 8.93
CA ASN A 22 8.83 -0.02 9.18
C ASN A 22 7.69 0.81 8.57
N ALA A 23 7.77 2.14 8.69
CA ALA A 23 6.80 3.05 8.09
C ALA A 23 6.77 2.95 6.57
N ALA A 24 7.93 2.94 5.90
CA ALA A 24 8.02 2.77 4.46
C ALA A 24 7.39 1.44 3.99
N LYS A 25 7.65 0.34 4.70
CA LYS A 25 7.05 -0.97 4.42
C LYS A 25 5.52 -0.95 4.54
N LEU A 26 4.99 -0.33 5.58
CA LEU A 26 3.55 -0.22 5.78
C LEU A 26 2.87 0.66 4.73
N ILE A 27 3.50 1.77 4.33
CA ILE A 27 3.01 2.64 3.24
C ILE A 27 2.94 1.86 1.92
N LEU A 28 4.00 1.11 1.59
CA LEU A 28 4.03 0.27 0.40
C LEU A 28 2.89 -0.76 0.41
N LEU A 29 2.74 -1.50 1.51
CA LEU A 29 1.67 -2.50 1.67
C LEU A 29 0.28 -1.86 1.53
N LYS A 30 0.07 -0.70 2.14
CA LYS A 30 -1.18 0.04 2.00
C LYS A 30 -1.41 0.44 0.53
N GLY A 31 -0.40 0.93 -0.17
CA GLY A 31 -0.48 1.27 -1.59
C GLY A 31 -0.87 0.07 -2.46
N ILE A 32 -0.19 -1.06 -2.28
CA ILE A 32 -0.49 -2.30 -3.00
C ILE A 32 -1.92 -2.78 -2.74
N ASN A 33 -2.39 -2.70 -1.49
CA ASN A 33 -3.74 -3.14 -1.13
C ASN A 33 -4.85 -2.14 -1.50
N SER A 34 -4.51 -0.85 -1.69
CA SER A 34 -5.48 0.20 -2.04
C SER A 34 -5.65 0.36 -3.54
N VAL A 35 -4.66 -0.02 -4.34
CA VAL A 35 -4.68 0.11 -5.79
C VAL A 35 -5.03 -1.24 -6.41
N PRO A 36 -6.13 -1.36 -7.18
CA PRO A 36 -6.41 -2.56 -7.94
C PRO A 36 -5.24 -2.84 -8.87
N SER A 37 -4.48 -3.90 -8.59
CA SER A 37 -3.33 -4.31 -9.39
C SER A 37 -3.74 -5.08 -10.65
N GLY A 38 -5.05 -5.28 -10.86
CA GLY A 38 -5.59 -5.86 -12.09
C GLY A 38 -5.41 -4.89 -13.25
N ARG A 39 -4.92 -5.40 -14.39
CA ARG A 39 -5.16 -4.72 -15.68
C ARG A 39 -6.67 -4.49 -15.76
N ARG A 40 -7.08 -3.24 -16.02
CA ARG A 40 -8.49 -2.97 -16.36
C ARG A 40 -8.83 -3.87 -17.53
N ASP A 41 -9.83 -4.72 -17.37
CA ASP A 41 -10.33 -5.52 -18.47
C ASP A 41 -10.86 -4.54 -19.50
N LEU A 42 -10.21 -4.48 -20.66
CA LEU A 42 -10.59 -3.57 -21.73
C LEU A 42 -11.82 -4.19 -22.39
N THR A 43 -13.01 -3.76 -21.99
CA THR A 43 -14.23 -4.18 -22.67
C THR A 43 -14.32 -3.48 -24.02
N LEU A 44 -14.50 -4.26 -25.08
CA LEU A 44 -14.77 -3.75 -26.42
C LEU A 44 -16.17 -3.12 -26.41
N VAL A 45 -16.23 -1.79 -26.33
CA VAL A 45 -17.46 -1.04 -26.54
C VAL A 45 -17.62 -0.79 -28.03
N ASP A 46 -18.67 -1.35 -28.62
CA ASP A 46 -19.04 -1.03 -30.00
C ASP A 46 -19.63 0.38 -30.06
N ARG A 47 -19.16 1.18 -31.02
CA ARG A 47 -19.36 2.64 -31.09
C ARG A 47 -20.45 3.00 -32.12
N THR A 48 -21.48 2.16 -32.24
CA THR A 48 -22.44 2.16 -33.35
C THR A 48 -23.85 2.65 -33.01
N THR A 49 -24.09 3.26 -31.85
CA THR A 49 -25.35 3.98 -31.59
C THR A 49 -25.14 5.48 -31.52
N SER A 50 -25.01 6.08 -32.71
CA SER A 50 -25.36 7.47 -32.96
C SER A 50 -26.35 7.49 -34.12
N VAL A 51 -27.64 7.38 -33.77
CA VAL A 51 -28.78 7.79 -34.60
C VAL A 51 -29.80 8.45 -33.68
#